data_AF-A0A8J7MDM7-F1
#
_entry.id   AF-A0A8J7MDM7-F1
#
_cell.length_a   1.000
_cell.length_b   1.000
_cell.length_c   1.000
_cell.angle_alpha   90.00
_cell.angle_beta   90.00
_cell.angle_gamma   90.00
#
_symmetry.space_group_name_H-M   'P 1'
#
loop_
_entity.id
_entity.type
_entity.pdbx_description
1 polymer ?
#
loop_
_entity_poly.entity_id
_entity_poly.type
_entity_poly.pdbx_seq_one_letter_code
_entity_poly.pdbx_strand_id
1 'polypeptide(L)'
;MNLKSISTALLIGLVATPAMAQLKEAANQEISPAAAFSNLPLEVREDYGQRLIEIQNLFNDKRIFDAIEKIGEAEKIFDRHPLLLNIKGACYVEIRNFDKAEEIFSDVLAIDPNNANVKFNLAEVSFVKKDWDNAEKRFTDLLQFVSEENNLQMYRLIQFKIMLSQLKNGNEDKARAVADKYDFMDDSPFIYYAKAAISYHDDEKLEAEKLLRNARFVWTNPSQLAAWQDTLIEFGYVKSFYGGDDENDPTAPRTAE
;
A
#
# COMPACT_ATOMS: atom_id res chain seq x y z
N MET A 1 -51.31 51.43 37.24
CA MET A 1 -50.08 51.22 38.05
C MET A 1 -49.80 49.72 38.03
N ASN A 2 -48.92 49.24 37.14
CA ASN A 2 -47.47 48.99 37.36
C ASN A 2 -47.24 47.83 38.35
N LEU A 3 -46.54 46.72 38.06
CA LEU A 3 -45.50 46.43 37.06
C LEU A 3 -45.67 45.02 36.43
N LYS A 4 -45.20 44.92 35.18
CA LYS A 4 -44.91 43.70 34.42
C LYS A 4 -43.68 42.97 35.01
N SER A 5 -43.69 41.65 35.07
CA SER A 5 -42.46 40.86 34.91
C SER A 5 -42.49 40.19 33.54
N ILE A 6 -41.57 40.62 32.68
CA ILE A 6 -41.25 40.01 31.39
C ILE A 6 -40.06 39.11 31.68
N SER A 7 -40.23 37.80 31.63
CA SER A 7 -39.11 36.87 31.57
C SER A 7 -38.59 36.88 30.14
N THR A 8 -37.65 37.79 29.88
CA THR A 8 -36.96 37.93 28.60
C THR A 8 -36.03 36.74 28.39
N ALA A 9 -36.32 35.92 27.38
CA ALA A 9 -35.35 35.00 26.82
C ALA A 9 -34.18 35.82 26.27
N LEU A 10 -33.00 35.70 26.90
CA LEU A 10 -31.79 36.33 26.42
C LEU A 10 -31.19 35.44 25.32
N LEU A 11 -31.58 35.71 24.08
CA LEU A 11 -30.88 35.23 22.89
C LEU A 11 -29.51 35.94 22.87
N ILE A 12 -28.47 35.32 23.45
CA ILE A 12 -27.10 35.79 23.25
C ILE A 12 -26.64 35.28 21.89
N GLY A 13 -26.82 36.12 20.87
CA GLY A 13 -26.08 35.97 19.62
C GLY A 13 -24.60 36.17 19.92
N LEU A 14 -23.80 35.10 19.84
CA LEU A 14 -22.36 35.23 19.75
C LEU A 14 -22.04 35.85 18.38
N VAL A 15 -21.92 37.17 18.35
CA VAL A 15 -21.19 37.83 17.27
C VAL A 15 -19.72 37.49 17.53
N ALA A 16 -19.17 36.56 16.74
CA ALA A 16 -17.76 36.22 16.79
C ALA A 16 -16.94 37.51 16.62
N THR A 17 -16.16 37.87 17.64
CA THR A 17 -15.29 39.04 17.57
C THR A 17 -14.20 38.80 16.52
N PRO A 18 -13.59 39.86 15.95
CA PRO A 18 -12.41 39.73 15.09
C PRO A 18 -11.29 38.92 15.77
N ALA A 19 -11.21 38.96 17.10
CA ALA A 19 -10.29 38.14 17.90
C ALA A 19 -10.67 36.65 17.91
N MET A 20 -11.95 36.28 17.94
CA MET A 20 -12.41 34.89 17.80
C MET A 20 -12.23 34.37 16.36
N ALA A 21 -12.38 35.24 15.36
CA ALA A 21 -12.05 34.93 13.98
C ALA A 21 -10.54 34.72 13.82
N GLN A 22 -9.70 35.59 14.40
CA GLN A 22 -8.24 35.44 14.42
C GLN A 22 -7.77 34.20 15.19
N LEU A 23 -8.47 33.77 16.25
CA LEU A 23 -8.15 32.50 16.93
C LEU A 23 -8.53 31.28 16.08
N LYS A 24 -9.61 31.34 15.31
CA LYS A 24 -9.95 30.32 14.30
C LYS A 24 -9.01 30.37 13.09
N GLU A 25 -8.54 31.54 12.71
CA GLU A 25 -7.63 31.77 11.58
C GLU A 25 -6.18 31.40 11.95
N ALA A 26 -5.78 31.56 13.22
CA ALA A 26 -4.53 31.03 13.78
C ALA A 26 -4.58 29.51 13.99
N ALA A 27 -5.75 28.94 14.31
CA ALA A 27 -5.96 27.48 14.28
C ALA A 27 -5.95 26.90 12.86
N ASN A 28 -6.28 27.71 11.86
CA ASN A 28 -6.20 27.39 10.42
C ASN A 28 -4.87 27.78 9.77
N GLN A 29 -3.93 28.38 10.50
CA GLN A 29 -2.52 28.42 10.10
C GLN A 29 -1.84 27.18 10.67
N GLU A 30 -2.16 26.04 10.06
CA GLU A 30 -1.77 24.70 10.52
C GLU A 30 -0.26 24.57 10.65
N ILE A 31 0.22 24.43 11.88
CA ILE A 31 1.57 23.90 12.14
C ILE A 31 1.63 22.54 11.43
N SER A 32 2.60 22.36 10.52
CA SER A 32 2.74 21.10 9.78
C SER A 32 2.85 19.92 10.75
N PRO A 33 2.40 18.70 10.41
CA PRO A 33 2.53 17.55 11.30
C PRO A 33 3.95 17.35 11.82
N ALA A 34 4.96 17.62 10.99
CA ALA A 34 6.37 17.58 11.40
C ALA A 34 6.71 18.59 12.50
N ALA A 35 6.24 19.83 12.38
CA ALA A 35 6.46 20.86 13.38
C ALA A 35 5.64 20.61 14.66
N ALA A 36 4.40 20.11 14.53
CA ALA A 36 3.55 19.73 15.66
C ALA A 36 4.20 18.60 16.47
N PHE A 37 4.71 17.57 15.80
CA PHE A 37 5.43 16.49 16.44
C PHE A 37 6.70 16.98 17.13
N SER A 38 7.49 17.83 16.46
CA SER A 38 8.75 18.36 17.00
C SER A 38 8.59 19.21 18.26
N ASN A 39 7.41 19.82 18.45
CA ASN A 39 7.07 20.59 19.65
C ASN A 39 6.70 19.72 20.86
N LEU A 40 6.53 18.41 20.68
CA LEU A 40 6.32 17.50 21.81
C LEU A 40 7.58 17.40 22.69
N PRO A 41 7.42 17.19 24.02
CA PRO A 41 8.56 16.97 24.91
C PRO A 41 9.47 15.86 24.39
N LEU A 42 10.79 16.00 24.59
CA LEU A 42 11.77 15.04 24.08
C LEU A 42 11.46 13.61 24.51
N GLU A 43 11.17 13.41 25.80
CA GLU A 43 10.82 12.10 26.38
C GLU A 43 9.59 11.47 25.69
N VAL A 44 8.58 12.28 25.34
CA VAL A 44 7.39 11.81 24.61
C VAL A 44 7.76 11.38 23.19
N ARG A 45 8.62 12.14 22.51
CA ARG A 45 9.08 11.78 21.15
C ARG A 45 9.95 10.52 21.14
N GLU A 46 10.77 10.33 22.17
CA GLU A 46 11.61 9.13 22.32
C GLU A 46 10.76 7.88 22.58
N ASP A 47 9.79 7.94 23.50
CA ASP A 47 8.82 6.85 23.71
C ASP A 47 8.03 6.55 22.43
N TYR A 48 7.54 7.58 21.76
CA TYR A 48 6.83 7.43 20.49
C TYR A 48 7.70 6.76 19.41
N GLY A 49 8.98 7.13 19.32
CA GLY A 49 9.94 6.49 18.42
C GLY A 49 10.10 4.99 18.68
N GLN A 50 10.15 4.57 19.96
CA GLN A 50 10.21 3.15 20.32
C GLN A 50 8.94 2.40 19.94
N ARG A 51 7.77 3.03 20.13
CA ARG A 51 6.48 2.46 19.70
C ARG A 51 6.42 2.26 18.19
N LEU A 52 6.94 3.20 17.39
CA LEU A 52 7.02 3.02 15.94
C LEU A 52 7.88 1.83 15.54
N ILE A 53 9.00 1.60 16.23
CA ILE A 53 9.87 0.42 16.00
C ILE A 53 9.11 -0.86 16.34
N GLU A 54 8.42 -0.92 17.48
CA GLU A 54 7.60 -2.07 17.86
C GLU A 54 6.50 -2.35 16.83
N ILE A 55 5.75 -1.33 16.42
CA ILE A 55 4.69 -1.41 15.40
C ILE A 55 5.26 -1.93 14.08
N GLN A 56 6.40 -1.42 13.63
CA GLN A 56 7.04 -1.86 12.39
C GLN A 56 7.47 -3.33 12.49
N ASN A 57 8.00 -3.77 13.63
CA ASN A 57 8.38 -5.17 13.83
C ASN A 57 7.16 -6.09 13.81
N LEU A 58 6.07 -5.73 14.49
CA LEU A 58 4.82 -6.49 14.47
C LEU A 58 4.26 -6.62 13.04
N PHE A 59 4.30 -5.54 12.26
CA PHE A 59 3.90 -5.57 10.86
C PHE A 59 4.78 -6.51 10.03
N ASN A 60 6.11 -6.41 10.17
CA ASN A 60 7.07 -7.26 9.46
C ASN A 60 6.91 -8.74 9.81
N ASP A 61 6.59 -9.05 11.07
CA ASP A 61 6.32 -10.40 11.57
C ASP A 61 4.92 -10.93 11.15
N LYS A 62 4.20 -10.18 10.30
CA LYS A 62 2.82 -10.47 9.87
C LYS A 62 1.81 -10.59 11.01
N ARG A 63 2.13 -10.01 12.18
CA ARG A 63 1.24 -9.88 13.34
C ARG A 63 0.35 -8.64 13.18
N ILE A 64 -0.43 -8.62 12.10
CA ILE A 64 -1.13 -7.40 11.62
C ILE A 64 -2.12 -6.86 12.66
N PHE A 65 -2.86 -7.72 13.36
CA PHE A 65 -3.80 -7.27 14.40
C PHE A 65 -3.11 -6.67 15.62
N ASP A 66 -1.98 -7.24 16.04
CA ASP A 66 -1.17 -6.68 17.14
C ASP A 66 -0.58 -5.33 16.74
N ALA A 67 -0.13 -5.18 15.48
CA ALA A 67 0.33 -3.91 14.94
C ALA A 67 -0.81 -2.86 14.96
N ILE A 68 -2.02 -3.23 14.55
CA ILE A 68 -3.20 -2.33 14.59
C ILE A 68 -3.54 -1.90 16.02
N GLU A 69 -3.45 -2.79 17.00
CA GLU A 69 -3.64 -2.45 18.41
C GLU A 69 -2.62 -1.42 18.89
N LYS A 70 -1.33 -1.67 18.60
CA LYS A 70 -0.24 -0.75 18.96
C LYS A 70 -0.30 0.58 18.22
N ILE A 71 -0.77 0.60 16.98
CA ILE A 71 -1.08 1.83 16.26
C ILE A 71 -2.12 2.64 17.03
N GLY A 72 -3.21 2.01 17.48
CA GLY A 72 -4.25 2.69 18.27
C GLY A 72 -3.75 3.27 19.60
N GLU A 73 -2.69 2.69 20.19
CA GLU A 73 -2.00 3.29 21.34
C GLU A 73 -1.18 4.52 20.94
N ALA A 74 -0.42 4.44 19.85
CA ALA A 74 0.42 5.54 19.35
C ALA A 74 -0.42 6.75 18.89
N GLU A 75 -1.58 6.52 18.26
CA GLU A 75 -2.47 7.59 17.80
C GLU A 75 -2.98 8.48 18.94
N LYS A 76 -3.06 7.97 20.16
CA LYS A 76 -3.43 8.76 21.34
C LYS A 76 -2.37 9.79 21.73
N ILE A 77 -1.12 9.58 21.30
CA ILE A 77 0.01 10.49 21.52
C ILE A 77 0.11 11.45 20.34
N PHE A 78 0.14 10.91 19.13
CA PHE A 78 0.20 11.67 17.89
C PHE A 78 -0.29 10.82 16.71
N ASP A 79 -1.34 11.26 16.02
CA ASP A 79 -2.02 10.51 14.95
C ASP A 79 -1.52 10.84 13.54
N ARG A 80 -0.91 12.01 13.35
CA ARG A 80 -0.48 12.51 12.04
C ARG A 80 0.99 12.21 11.71
N HIS A 81 1.61 11.20 12.33
CA HIS A 81 3.00 10.85 12.01
C HIS A 81 3.07 10.10 10.67
N PRO A 82 3.87 10.55 9.67
CA PRO A 82 3.89 9.93 8.35
C PRO A 82 4.20 8.43 8.36
N LEU A 83 5.18 7.99 9.20
CA LEU A 83 5.49 6.56 9.32
C LEU A 83 4.35 5.75 9.95
N LEU A 84 3.64 6.30 10.94
CA LEU A 84 2.53 5.61 11.59
C LEU A 84 1.39 5.40 10.60
N LEU A 85 1.01 6.46 9.89
CA LEU A 85 -0.03 6.43 8.88
C LEU A 85 0.32 5.46 7.74
N ASN A 86 1.58 5.43 7.29
CA ASN A 86 2.01 4.47 6.27
C ASN A 86 1.84 3.01 6.74
N ILE A 87 2.29 2.67 7.96
CA ILE A 87 2.13 1.31 8.49
C ILE A 87 0.65 0.98 8.71
N LYS A 88 -0.15 1.94 9.19
CA LYS A 88 -1.61 1.78 9.36
C LYS A 88 -2.31 1.48 8.03
N GLY A 89 -1.99 2.23 6.97
CA GLY A 89 -2.50 1.96 5.63
C GLY A 89 -2.09 0.57 5.14
N ALA A 90 -0.82 0.19 5.31
CA ALA A 90 -0.33 -1.12 4.93
C ALA A 90 -1.02 -2.26 5.71
N CYS A 91 -1.27 -2.10 7.01
CA CYS A 91 -2.05 -3.05 7.80
C CYS A 91 -3.46 -3.26 7.22
N TYR A 92 -4.11 -2.17 6.77
CA TYR A 92 -5.42 -2.26 6.13
C TYR A 92 -5.38 -2.95 4.76
N VAL A 93 -4.30 -2.81 4.01
CA VAL A 93 -4.06 -3.59 2.78
C VAL A 93 -3.96 -5.08 3.11
N GLU A 94 -3.16 -5.47 4.10
CA GLU A 94 -2.94 -6.88 4.48
C GLU A 94 -4.25 -7.58 4.91
N ILE A 95 -5.15 -6.87 5.61
CA ILE A 95 -6.47 -7.42 5.98
C ILE A 95 -7.55 -7.21 4.90
N ARG A 96 -7.16 -6.79 3.69
CA ARG A 96 -8.02 -6.50 2.53
C ARG A 96 -9.14 -5.49 2.80
N ASN A 97 -8.95 -4.59 3.76
CA ASN A 97 -9.83 -3.44 3.96
C ASN A 97 -9.32 -2.26 3.13
N PHE A 98 -9.52 -2.37 1.82
CA PHE A 98 -8.95 -1.45 0.85
C PHE A 98 -9.51 -0.03 0.97
N ASP A 99 -10.79 0.12 1.29
CA ASP A 99 -11.41 1.44 1.41
C ASP A 99 -10.74 2.25 2.53
N LYS A 100 -10.46 1.61 3.66
CA LYS A 100 -9.74 2.26 4.76
C LYS A 100 -8.26 2.47 4.47
N ALA A 101 -7.63 1.56 3.72
CA ALA A 101 -6.26 1.78 3.25
C ALA A 101 -6.17 3.02 2.36
N GLU A 102 -7.10 3.17 1.40
CA GLU A 102 -7.17 4.32 0.49
C GLU A 102 -7.39 5.64 1.26
N GLU A 103 -8.27 5.67 2.26
CA GLU A 103 -8.48 6.82 3.15
C GLU A 103 -7.18 7.23 3.84
N ILE A 104 -6.52 6.30 4.52
CA ILE A 104 -5.27 6.58 5.26
C ILE A 104 -4.14 7.01 4.32
N PHE A 105 -4.02 6.39 3.14
CA PHE A 105 -3.02 6.79 2.15
C PHE A 105 -3.30 8.17 1.55
N SER A 106 -4.57 8.57 1.40
CA SER A 106 -4.93 9.93 1.04
C SER A 106 -4.43 10.94 2.07
N ASP A 107 -4.55 10.64 3.36
CA ASP A 107 -4.02 11.50 4.43
C ASP A 107 -2.49 11.62 4.37
N VAL A 108 -1.78 10.52 4.08
CA VAL A 108 -0.31 10.59 3.90
C VAL A 108 0.05 11.46 2.70
N LEU A 109 -0.65 11.33 1.57
CA LEU A 109 -0.37 12.14 0.38
C LEU A 109 -0.74 13.61 0.54
N ALA A 110 -1.64 13.95 1.45
CA ALA A 110 -1.90 15.34 1.82
C ALA A 110 -0.70 15.98 2.56
N ILE A 111 0.09 15.17 3.26
CA ILE A 111 1.29 15.60 4.00
C ILE A 111 2.53 15.56 3.10
N ASP A 112 2.71 14.47 2.35
CA ASP A 112 3.80 14.24 1.41
C ASP A 112 3.24 13.76 0.06
N PRO A 113 2.92 14.70 -0.84
CA PRO A 113 2.37 14.38 -2.17
C PRO A 113 3.31 13.54 -3.05
N ASN A 114 4.59 13.42 -2.69
CA ASN A 114 5.60 12.72 -3.46
C ASN A 114 6.01 11.38 -2.84
N ASN A 115 5.28 10.90 -1.83
CA ASN A 115 5.59 9.65 -1.17
C ASN A 115 5.45 8.44 -2.12
N ALA A 116 6.57 7.96 -2.67
CA ALA A 116 6.58 6.86 -3.64
C ALA A 116 6.05 5.54 -3.05
N ASN A 117 6.28 5.27 -1.77
CA ASN A 117 5.80 4.05 -1.10
C ASN A 117 4.27 4.03 -1.02
N VAL A 118 3.65 5.15 -0.63
CA VAL A 118 2.19 5.25 -0.60
C VAL A 118 1.58 5.22 -1.99
N LYS A 119 2.20 5.88 -2.97
CA LYS A 119 1.77 5.78 -4.38
C LYS A 119 1.82 4.34 -4.89
N PHE A 120 2.87 3.59 -4.54
CA PHE A 120 2.97 2.16 -4.84
C PHE A 120 1.85 1.36 -4.18
N ASN A 121 1.62 1.55 -2.87
CA ASN A 121 0.56 0.83 -2.16
C ASN A 121 -0.84 1.11 -2.75
N LEU A 122 -1.14 2.33 -3.17
CA LEU A 122 -2.41 2.66 -3.86
C LEU A 122 -2.53 1.99 -5.24
N ALA A 123 -1.42 1.86 -5.96
CA ALA A 123 -1.37 1.12 -7.22
C ALA A 123 -1.60 -0.38 -6.99
N GLU A 124 -0.97 -0.97 -5.97
CA GLU A 124 -1.19 -2.36 -5.54
C GLU A 124 -2.65 -2.60 -5.10
N VAL A 125 -3.26 -1.67 -4.35
CA VAL A 125 -4.68 -1.76 -4.00
C VAL A 125 -5.56 -1.83 -5.25
N SER A 126 -5.29 -1.00 -6.26
CA SER A 126 -6.02 -1.05 -7.54
C SER A 126 -5.81 -2.39 -8.24
N PHE A 127 -4.57 -2.89 -8.26
CA PHE A 127 -4.20 -4.18 -8.85
C PHE A 127 -4.94 -5.36 -8.20
N VAL A 128 -4.94 -5.43 -6.87
CA VAL A 128 -5.59 -6.52 -6.10
C VAL A 128 -7.12 -6.42 -6.18
N LYS A 129 -7.67 -5.21 -6.25
CA LYS A 129 -9.11 -4.98 -6.56
C LYS A 129 -9.48 -5.34 -7.99
N LYS A 130 -8.50 -5.71 -8.84
CA LYS A 130 -8.68 -6.01 -10.27
C LYS A 130 -9.19 -4.80 -11.06
N ASP A 131 -8.93 -3.59 -10.55
CA ASP A 131 -9.15 -2.33 -11.25
C ASP A 131 -7.92 -2.06 -12.13
N TRP A 132 -7.83 -2.80 -13.24
CA TRP A 132 -6.66 -2.85 -14.10
C TRP A 132 -6.36 -1.50 -14.76
N ASP A 133 -7.40 -0.72 -15.09
CA ASP A 133 -7.25 0.62 -15.66
C ASP A 133 -6.57 1.58 -14.67
N ASN A 134 -7.04 1.63 -13.42
CA ASN A 134 -6.39 2.46 -12.41
C ASN A 134 -5.04 1.90 -11.97
N ALA A 135 -4.86 0.58 -11.94
CA ALA A 135 -3.58 -0.04 -11.66
C ALA A 135 -2.52 0.37 -12.70
N GLU A 136 -2.80 0.18 -14.00
CA GLU A 136 -1.91 0.57 -15.09
C GLU A 136 -1.56 2.06 -15.00
N LYS A 137 -2.56 2.92 -14.79
CA LYS A 137 -2.35 4.37 -14.67
C LYS A 137 -1.46 4.73 -13.48
N ARG A 138 -1.78 4.25 -12.28
CA ARG A 138 -1.06 4.59 -11.05
C ARG A 138 0.38 4.07 -11.06
N PHE A 139 0.60 2.86 -11.57
CA PHE A 139 1.96 2.34 -11.77
C PHE A 139 2.74 3.16 -12.79
N THR A 140 2.11 3.57 -13.89
CA THR A 140 2.75 4.43 -14.89
C THR A 140 3.14 5.78 -14.30
N ASP A 141 2.27 6.40 -13.50
CA ASP A 141 2.57 7.66 -12.81
C ASP A 141 3.73 7.50 -11.82
N LEU A 142 3.85 6.33 -11.17
CA LEU A 142 4.93 6.04 -10.23
C LEU A 142 6.31 5.96 -10.90
N LEU A 143 6.38 5.58 -12.17
CA LEU A 143 7.63 5.56 -12.96
C LEU A 143 8.23 6.96 -13.19
N GLN A 144 7.54 8.04 -12.81
CA GLN A 144 8.13 9.39 -12.78
C GLN A 144 9.09 9.59 -11.59
N PHE A 145 8.98 8.76 -10.55
CA PHE A 145 9.77 8.83 -9.32
C PHE A 145 10.74 7.64 -9.17
N VAL A 146 10.42 6.52 -9.83
CA VAL A 146 11.23 5.30 -9.83
C VAL A 146 11.84 5.11 -11.20
N SER A 147 13.15 4.90 -11.26
CA SER A 147 13.92 4.69 -12.49
C SER A 147 14.86 3.51 -12.35
N GLU A 148 15.42 3.04 -13.47
CA GLU A 148 16.40 1.95 -13.47
C GLU A 148 17.64 2.30 -12.63
N GLU A 149 18.08 3.56 -12.66
CA GLU A 149 19.28 4.03 -11.98
C GLU A 149 19.09 4.15 -10.46
N ASN A 150 17.87 4.49 -10.00
CA ASN A 150 17.62 4.71 -8.58
C ASN A 150 17.12 3.47 -7.85
N ASN A 151 16.37 2.59 -8.53
CA ASN A 151 15.81 1.38 -7.95
C ASN A 151 15.36 0.40 -9.04
N LEU A 152 16.34 -0.28 -9.66
CA LEU A 152 16.12 -1.27 -10.73
C LEU A 152 15.04 -2.31 -10.38
N GLN A 153 15.10 -2.90 -9.18
CA GLN A 153 14.18 -3.97 -8.79
C GLN A 153 12.74 -3.48 -8.72
N MET A 154 12.51 -2.31 -8.11
CA MET A 154 11.18 -1.72 -8.04
C MET A 154 10.68 -1.26 -9.41
N TYR A 155 11.56 -0.66 -10.22
CA TYR A 155 11.23 -0.25 -11.58
C TYR A 155 10.73 -1.45 -12.42
N ARG A 156 11.45 -2.57 -12.38
CA ARG A 156 11.10 -3.81 -13.09
C ARG A 156 9.80 -4.43 -12.58
N LEU A 157 9.60 -4.44 -11.26
CA LEU A 157 8.34 -4.93 -10.67
C LEU A 157 7.14 -4.08 -11.11
N ILE A 158 7.28 -2.74 -11.14
CA ILE A 158 6.23 -1.83 -11.63
C ILE A 158 5.91 -2.12 -13.10
N GLN A 159 6.94 -2.29 -13.96
CA GLN A 159 6.72 -2.65 -15.36
C GLN A 159 5.99 -3.97 -15.52
N PHE A 160 6.30 -4.96 -14.67
CA PHE A 160 5.61 -6.23 -14.67
C PHE A 160 4.13 -6.09 -14.30
N LYS A 161 3.79 -5.27 -13.30
CA LYS A 161 2.40 -4.96 -12.92
C LYS A 161 1.63 -4.23 -14.02
N ILE A 162 2.28 -3.29 -14.72
CA ILE A 162 1.73 -2.60 -15.90
C ILE A 162 1.42 -3.62 -17.00
N MET A 163 2.39 -4.49 -17.33
CA MET A 163 2.25 -5.52 -18.35
C MET A 163 1.06 -6.46 -18.06
N LEU A 164 0.94 -6.92 -16.81
CA LEU A 164 -0.17 -7.76 -16.38
C LEU A 164 -1.53 -7.05 -16.48
N SER A 165 -1.59 -5.77 -16.11
CA SER A 165 -2.80 -4.95 -16.24
C SER A 165 -3.20 -4.79 -17.72
N GLN A 166 -2.23 -4.61 -18.61
CA GLN A 166 -2.44 -4.54 -20.06
C GLN A 166 -2.99 -5.85 -20.64
N LEU A 167 -2.48 -7.01 -20.21
CA LEU A 167 -3.04 -8.30 -20.60
C LEU A 167 -4.51 -8.43 -20.21
N LYS A 168 -4.88 -8.04 -18.99
CA LYS A 168 -6.30 -8.09 -18.54
C LYS A 168 -7.19 -7.12 -19.31
N ASN A 169 -6.65 -5.98 -19.72
CA ASN A 169 -7.34 -5.01 -20.54
C ASN A 169 -7.41 -5.39 -22.03
N GLY A 170 -6.89 -6.55 -22.44
CA GLY A 170 -6.85 -6.98 -23.84
C GLY A 170 -5.83 -6.23 -24.70
N ASN A 171 -4.93 -5.46 -24.09
CA ASN A 171 -3.87 -4.71 -24.76
C ASN A 171 -2.62 -5.58 -24.93
N GLU A 172 -2.76 -6.76 -25.54
CA GLU A 172 -1.71 -7.77 -25.61
C GLU A 172 -0.43 -7.28 -26.29
N ASP A 173 -0.54 -6.52 -27.38
CA ASP A 173 0.61 -5.98 -28.09
C ASP A 173 1.47 -5.08 -27.18
N LYS A 174 0.82 -4.28 -26.32
CA LYS A 174 1.54 -3.42 -25.36
C LYS A 174 2.23 -4.26 -24.30
N ALA A 175 1.53 -5.28 -23.78
CA ALA A 175 2.09 -6.18 -22.78
C ALA A 175 3.32 -6.92 -23.33
N ARG A 176 3.23 -7.48 -24.54
CA ARG A 176 4.36 -8.15 -25.19
C ARG A 176 5.52 -7.18 -25.46
N ALA A 177 5.24 -5.95 -25.89
CA ALA A 177 6.27 -4.93 -26.04
C ALA A 177 7.02 -4.62 -24.73
N VAL A 178 6.33 -4.64 -23.58
CA VAL A 178 6.97 -4.51 -22.26
C VAL A 178 7.82 -5.75 -21.93
N ALA A 179 7.31 -6.95 -22.19
CA ALA A 179 8.03 -8.21 -21.96
C ALA A 179 9.32 -8.34 -22.80
N ASP A 180 9.27 -7.85 -24.05
CA ASP A 180 10.37 -7.94 -25.03
C ASP A 180 11.42 -6.83 -24.88
N LYS A 181 11.18 -5.85 -23.98
CA LYS A 181 12.09 -4.72 -23.77
C LYS A 181 13.45 -5.14 -23.21
N TYR A 182 13.51 -6.27 -22.50
CA TYR A 182 14.70 -6.77 -21.82
C TYR A 182 15.06 -8.19 -22.27
N ASP A 183 16.25 -8.63 -21.91
CA ASP A 183 16.72 -9.99 -22.20
C ASP A 183 17.33 -10.64 -20.94
N PHE A 184 17.89 -11.84 -21.10
CA PHE A 184 18.43 -12.62 -19.99
C PHE A 184 19.68 -11.99 -19.32
N MET A 185 20.20 -10.87 -19.85
CA MET A 185 21.26 -10.08 -19.22
C MET A 185 20.71 -9.04 -18.23
N ASP A 186 19.39 -8.90 -18.13
CA ASP A 186 18.76 -8.04 -17.13
C ASP A 186 18.97 -8.61 -15.72
N ASP A 187 19.53 -7.81 -14.80
CA ASP A 187 19.82 -8.20 -13.43
C ASP A 187 18.56 -8.14 -12.54
N SER A 188 17.47 -8.77 -13.01
CA SER A 188 16.23 -8.89 -12.26
C SER A 188 15.44 -10.14 -12.67
N PRO A 189 14.56 -10.64 -11.79
CA PRO A 189 13.66 -11.75 -12.13
C PRO A 189 12.71 -11.46 -13.29
N PHE A 190 12.59 -10.19 -13.71
CA PHE A 190 11.60 -9.69 -14.66
C PHE A 190 11.41 -10.60 -15.87
N ILE A 191 12.48 -10.95 -16.59
CA ILE A 191 12.33 -11.68 -17.84
C ILE A 191 11.71 -13.06 -17.66
N TYR A 192 12.01 -13.73 -16.56
CA TYR A 192 11.44 -15.04 -16.30
C TYR A 192 9.96 -14.94 -15.94
N TYR A 193 9.59 -13.96 -15.11
CA TYR A 193 8.20 -13.77 -14.70
C TYR A 193 7.33 -13.16 -15.80
N ALA A 194 7.88 -12.23 -16.59
CA ALA A 194 7.20 -11.63 -17.73
C ALA A 194 6.89 -12.68 -18.80
N LYS A 195 7.91 -13.46 -19.21
CA LYS A 195 7.71 -14.55 -20.17
C LYS A 195 6.79 -15.64 -19.62
N ALA A 196 6.89 -15.98 -18.33
CA ALA A 196 5.97 -16.95 -17.72
C ALA A 196 4.52 -16.45 -17.75
N ALA A 197 4.28 -15.17 -17.45
CA ALA A 197 2.95 -14.57 -17.52
C ALA A 197 2.39 -14.57 -18.95
N ILE A 198 3.22 -14.30 -19.95
CA ILE A 198 2.83 -14.41 -21.36
C ILE A 198 2.49 -15.86 -21.72
N SER A 199 3.33 -16.83 -21.34
CA SER A 199 3.04 -18.25 -21.60
C SER A 199 1.77 -18.72 -20.88
N TYR A 200 1.46 -18.25 -19.66
CA TYR A 200 0.17 -18.55 -19.03
C TYR A 200 -1.01 -17.94 -19.80
N HIS A 201 -0.86 -16.70 -20.28
CA HIS A 201 -1.87 -16.04 -21.11
C HIS A 201 -2.15 -16.83 -22.40
N ASP A 202 -1.10 -17.38 -23.00
CA ASP A 202 -1.14 -18.13 -24.25
C ASP A 202 -1.54 -19.62 -24.07
N ASP A 203 -1.97 -20.02 -22.86
CA ASP A 203 -2.30 -21.40 -22.48
C ASP A 203 -1.11 -22.40 -22.58
N GLU A 204 0.12 -21.88 -22.60
CA GLU A 204 1.37 -22.64 -22.62
C GLU A 204 1.88 -22.93 -21.21
N LYS A 205 1.02 -23.48 -20.34
CA LYS A 205 1.30 -23.68 -18.91
C LYS A 205 2.64 -24.37 -18.62
N LEU A 206 2.99 -25.40 -19.39
CA LEU A 206 4.26 -26.12 -19.18
C LEU A 206 5.48 -25.22 -19.37
N GLU A 207 5.42 -24.28 -20.33
CA GLU A 207 6.51 -23.35 -20.59
C GLU A 207 6.60 -22.30 -19.49
N ALA A 208 5.46 -21.77 -19.04
CA ALA A 208 5.41 -20.86 -17.90
C ALA A 208 6.06 -21.47 -16.65
N GLU A 209 5.71 -22.71 -16.30
CA GLU A 209 6.28 -23.40 -15.14
C GLU A 209 7.80 -23.68 -15.27
N LYS A 210 8.30 -23.94 -16.49
CA LYS A 210 9.74 -24.06 -16.74
C LYS A 210 10.45 -22.74 -16.48
N LEU A 211 9.89 -21.62 -16.96
CA LEU A 211 10.47 -20.29 -16.78
C LEU A 211 10.52 -19.92 -15.28
N LEU A 212 9.44 -20.14 -14.54
CA LEU A 212 9.43 -19.90 -13.09
C LEU A 212 10.42 -20.79 -12.33
N ARG A 213 10.60 -22.04 -12.75
CA ARG A 213 11.64 -22.92 -12.20
C ARG A 213 13.05 -22.40 -12.52
N ASN A 214 13.29 -21.94 -13.75
CA ASN A 214 14.58 -21.37 -14.13
C ASN A 214 14.91 -20.11 -13.31
N ALA A 215 13.91 -19.26 -13.02
CA ALA A 215 14.09 -18.13 -12.12
C ALA A 215 14.60 -18.57 -10.74
N ARG A 216 14.06 -19.65 -10.16
CA ARG A 216 14.51 -20.17 -8.85
C ARG A 216 15.94 -20.74 -8.89
N PHE A 217 16.45 -21.14 -10.05
CA PHE A 217 17.84 -21.56 -10.19
C PHE A 217 18.80 -20.37 -10.28
N VAL A 218 18.37 -19.25 -10.89
CA VAL A 218 19.19 -18.04 -11.05
C VAL A 218 19.16 -17.20 -9.77
N TRP A 219 17.98 -16.92 -9.21
CA TRP A 219 17.79 -16.19 -7.96
C TRP A 219 17.47 -17.16 -6.83
N THR A 220 18.52 -17.61 -6.14
CA THR A 220 18.44 -18.64 -5.09
C THR A 220 17.92 -18.09 -3.76
N ASN A 221 17.94 -16.78 -3.55
CA ASN A 221 17.35 -16.15 -2.37
C ASN A 221 15.84 -15.95 -2.57
N PRO A 222 14.97 -16.63 -1.80
CA PRO A 222 13.52 -16.52 -1.96
C PRO A 222 13.00 -15.08 -1.79
N SER A 223 13.65 -14.24 -0.99
CA SER A 223 13.18 -12.86 -0.78
C SER A 223 13.27 -12.00 -2.04
N GLN A 224 14.15 -12.35 -2.99
CA GLN A 224 14.25 -11.66 -4.28
C GLN A 224 13.09 -12.02 -5.21
N LEU A 225 12.45 -13.17 -4.99
CA LEU A 225 11.36 -13.69 -5.81
C LEU A 225 9.98 -13.48 -5.19
N ALA A 226 9.89 -13.23 -3.88
CA ALA A 226 8.63 -13.15 -3.13
C ALA A 226 7.59 -12.25 -3.81
N ALA A 227 7.92 -10.97 -4.05
CA ALA A 227 6.98 -10.01 -4.66
C ALA A 227 6.50 -10.45 -6.05
N TRP A 228 7.34 -11.13 -6.82
CA TRP A 228 7.01 -11.63 -8.15
C TRP A 228 6.07 -12.84 -8.10
N GLN A 229 6.31 -13.74 -7.14
CA GLN A 229 5.47 -14.92 -6.89
C GLN A 229 4.10 -14.49 -6.38
N ASP A 230 4.06 -13.62 -5.37
CA ASP A 230 2.83 -13.06 -4.82
C ASP A 230 2.01 -12.38 -5.91
N THR A 231 2.67 -11.65 -6.82
CA THR A 231 2.02 -11.02 -7.96
C THR A 231 1.33 -12.03 -8.88
N LEU A 232 1.99 -13.14 -9.22
CA LEU A 232 1.38 -14.17 -10.08
C LEU A 232 0.26 -14.95 -9.37
N ILE A 233 0.34 -15.08 -8.05
CA ILE A 233 -0.72 -15.67 -7.22
C ILE A 233 -1.94 -14.77 -7.20
N GLU A 234 -1.78 -13.48 -6.85
CA GLU A 234 -2.87 -12.50 -6.83
C GLU A 234 -3.50 -12.32 -8.21
N PHE A 235 -2.69 -12.39 -9.27
CA PHE A 235 -3.18 -12.33 -10.64
C PHE A 235 -3.99 -13.57 -11.06
N GLY A 236 -3.76 -14.71 -10.39
CA GLY A 236 -4.47 -15.97 -10.60
C GLY A 236 -3.80 -16.93 -11.59
N TYR A 237 -2.54 -16.71 -11.95
CA TYR A 237 -1.79 -17.65 -12.82
C TYR A 237 -1.15 -18.80 -12.04
N VAL A 238 -0.77 -18.54 -10.78
CA VAL A 238 -0.20 -19.55 -9.88
C VAL A 238 -1.18 -19.77 -8.73
N LYS A 239 -1.44 -21.04 -8.37
CA LYS A 239 -2.26 -21.34 -7.19
C LYS A 239 -1.47 -21.01 -5.92
N SER A 240 -2.12 -20.37 -4.94
CA SER A 240 -1.58 -20.28 -3.59
C SER A 240 -1.50 -21.69 -2.97
N PHE A 241 -0.36 -22.04 -2.37
CA PHE A 241 -0.21 -23.28 -1.61
C PHE A 241 -0.72 -23.14 -0.16
N TYR A 242 -1.00 -21.91 0.30
CA TYR A 242 -1.55 -21.63 1.62
C TYR A 242 -2.97 -21.07 1.47
N GLY A 243 -3.97 -21.89 1.80
CA GLY A 243 -5.34 -21.46 2.10
C GLY A 243 -6.10 -20.77 0.96
N GLY A 244 -6.62 -21.56 0.02
CA GLY A 244 -7.67 -21.15 -0.90
C GLY A 244 -8.46 -22.38 -1.33
N ASP A 245 -9.70 -22.46 -0.87
CA ASP A 245 -10.56 -23.64 -0.86
C ASP A 245 -10.64 -24.40 -2.20
N ASP A 246 -10.16 -25.65 -2.20
CA ASP A 246 -10.72 -26.74 -2.99
C ASP A 246 -11.17 -27.81 -1.97
N GLU A 247 -12.45 -27.81 -1.58
CA GLU A 247 -13.08 -28.86 -0.75
C GLU A 247 -13.02 -30.28 -1.39
N ASN A 248 -12.37 -30.43 -2.54
CA ASN A 248 -12.25 -31.68 -3.29
C ASN A 248 -10.84 -31.93 -3.83
N ASP A 249 -9.77 -31.54 -3.14
CA ASP A 249 -8.42 -32.02 -3.49
C ASP A 249 -8.15 -33.42 -2.91
N PRO A 250 -8.15 -34.50 -3.73
CA PRO A 250 -7.85 -35.85 -3.27
C PRO A 250 -6.36 -36.05 -2.92
N THR A 251 -5.50 -35.05 -3.14
CA THR A 251 -4.05 -35.12 -2.91
C THR A 251 -3.57 -34.37 -1.67
N ALA A 252 -4.46 -33.70 -0.94
CA ALA A 252 -4.11 -33.12 0.35
C ALA A 252 -3.65 -34.23 1.33
N PRO A 253 -2.45 -34.11 1.94
CA PRO A 253 -1.97 -35.11 2.88
C PRO A 253 -2.90 -35.12 4.09
N ARG A 254 -3.66 -36.22 4.25
CA ARG A 254 -4.43 -36.47 5.46
C ARG A 254 -3.44 -36.58 6.61
N THR A 255 -3.45 -35.60 7.50
CA THR A 255 -2.77 -35.71 8.79
C THR A 255 -3.46 -36.83 9.56
N ALA A 256 -2.76 -37.94 9.75
CA ALA A 256 -3.23 -39.04 10.59
C ALA A 256 -3.25 -38.58 12.06
N GLU A 257 -4.38 -38.81 12.72
CA GLU A 257 -4.51 -38.78 14.19
C GLU A 257 -3.67 -39.89 14.85
#